data_AF-A0A482XV30-F1
#
_entry.id   AF-A0A482XV30-F1
#
_cell.length_a   1.000
_cell.length_b   1.000
_cell.length_c   1.000
_cell.angle_alpha   90.00
_cell.angle_beta   90.00
_cell.angle_gamma   90.00
#
_symmetry.space_group_name_H-M   'P 1'
#
loop_
_entity.id
_entity.type
_entity.pdbx_description
1 polymer ?
#
loop_
_entity_poly.entity_id
_entity_poly.type
_entity_poly.pdbx_seq_one_letter_code
_entity_poly.pdbx_strand_id
1 'polypeptide(L)'
;MKTVRLTLRYDAATIHPMHRFVAESDAFDAYRMVHGNFAGDDDNAFIFHVVGDPDVYEAALADTGRVSDYELTRTGDRTFTVYVRDLPAEVDARLLDLFTERSLVVLPPVEYRSDWTVRFSVVGESDDLRRVLEGIPDGIETTVDRVGEYDGGDAAVGALTARQRETLRVARELGYFDVPRSAGVEDVAAELDCAPGTAAEHLRKAEAAVIEALEL
;
A
#
# COMPACT_ATOMS: atom_id res chain seq x y z
N MET A 1 11.27 -15.75 -0.79
CA MET A 1 10.34 -15.34 -1.88
C MET A 1 10.67 -13.90 -2.21
N LYS A 2 10.59 -13.51 -3.49
CA LYS A 2 10.89 -12.13 -3.86
C LYS A 2 9.66 -11.26 -3.61
N THR A 3 9.88 -10.02 -3.22
CA THR A 3 8.87 -8.97 -3.19
C THR A 3 9.18 -7.98 -4.31
N VAL A 4 8.17 -7.57 -5.06
CA VAL A 4 8.28 -6.51 -6.07
C VAL A 4 7.25 -5.44 -5.75
N ARG A 5 7.68 -4.18 -5.69
CA ARG A 5 6.76 -3.03 -5.64
C ARG A 5 6.56 -2.51 -7.05
N LEU A 6 5.30 -2.41 -7.44
CA LEU A 6 4.86 -2.08 -8.79
C LEU A 6 4.02 -0.81 -8.78
N THR A 7 4.14 -0.05 -9.86
CA THR A 7 3.23 1.03 -10.22
C THR A 7 2.63 0.71 -11.58
N LEU A 8 1.30 0.59 -11.64
CA LEU A 8 0.52 0.45 -12.88
C LEU A 8 -0.10 1.79 -13.23
N ARG A 9 0.06 2.25 -14.47
CA ARG A 9 -0.56 3.49 -14.98
C ARG A 9 -1.63 3.12 -16.00
N TYR A 10 -2.86 3.51 -15.70
CA TYR A 10 -4.03 3.23 -16.53
C TYR A 10 -4.28 4.35 -17.53
N ASP A 11 -4.85 4.00 -18.68
CA ASP A 11 -5.44 4.96 -19.60
C ASP A 11 -6.95 5.16 -19.33
N ALA A 12 -7.57 6.07 -20.08
CA ALA A 12 -8.98 6.40 -19.90
C ALA A 12 -9.96 5.25 -20.25
N ALA A 13 -9.50 4.22 -20.99
CA ALA A 13 -10.32 3.08 -21.38
C ALA A 13 -10.24 1.92 -20.37
N THR A 14 -9.13 1.84 -19.64
CA THR A 14 -8.84 0.75 -18.68
C THR A 14 -9.06 1.14 -17.22
N ILE A 15 -9.04 2.43 -16.88
CA ILE A 15 -9.22 2.87 -15.49
C ILE A 15 -10.62 2.55 -14.94
N HIS A 16 -10.67 2.05 -13.70
CA HIS A 16 -11.91 1.78 -13.01
C HIS A 16 -12.72 3.06 -12.75
N PRO A 17 -14.06 3.09 -12.95
CA PRO A 17 -14.89 4.29 -12.77
C PRO A 17 -14.75 4.95 -11.39
N MET A 18 -14.70 4.16 -10.31
CA MET A 18 -14.49 4.72 -8.96
C MET A 18 -13.09 5.32 -8.79
N HIS A 19 -12.05 4.69 -9.33
CA HIS A 19 -10.69 5.24 -9.26
C HIS A 19 -10.62 6.56 -10.03
N ARG A 20 -11.17 6.60 -11.24
CA ARG A 20 -11.26 7.83 -12.04
C ARG A 20 -12.02 8.95 -11.31
N PHE A 21 -13.18 8.63 -10.75
CA PHE A 21 -14.00 9.58 -10.01
C PHE A 21 -13.26 10.20 -8.82
N VAL A 22 -12.60 9.37 -8.01
CA VAL A 22 -11.81 9.85 -6.87
C VAL A 22 -10.62 10.68 -7.37
N ALA A 23 -9.92 10.22 -8.41
CA ALA A 23 -8.74 10.89 -8.96
C ALA A 23 -9.03 12.27 -9.55
N GLU A 24 -10.21 12.47 -10.14
CA GLU A 24 -10.64 13.72 -10.78
C GLU A 24 -11.34 14.69 -9.81
N SER A 25 -11.49 14.34 -8.53
CA SER A 25 -12.26 15.10 -7.54
C SER A 25 -11.38 15.65 -6.41
N ASP A 26 -11.51 16.94 -6.11
CA ASP A 26 -10.85 17.59 -4.96
C ASP A 26 -11.48 17.21 -3.60
N ALA A 27 -12.50 16.35 -3.60
CA ALA A 27 -13.15 15.90 -2.38
C ALA A 27 -12.34 14.83 -1.62
N PHE A 28 -11.29 14.25 -2.22
CA PHE A 28 -10.57 13.11 -1.71
C PHE A 28 -9.06 13.37 -1.58
N ASP A 29 -8.51 12.98 -0.43
CA ASP A 29 -7.09 13.10 -0.11
C ASP A 29 -6.37 11.74 -0.26
N ALA A 30 -7.05 10.63 0.03
CA ALA A 30 -6.49 9.28 -0.07
C ALA A 30 -7.55 8.22 -0.37
N TYR A 31 -7.18 7.23 -1.20
CA TYR A 31 -8.03 6.10 -1.56
C TYR A 31 -7.18 4.84 -1.70
N ARG A 32 -7.39 3.85 -0.83
CA ARG A 32 -6.60 2.61 -0.80
C ARG A 32 -7.43 1.39 -0.47
N MET A 33 -7.20 0.28 -1.17
CA MET A 33 -7.76 -1.02 -0.79
C MET A 33 -6.86 -1.63 0.29
N VAL A 34 -7.42 -1.86 1.47
CA VAL A 34 -6.70 -2.43 2.62
C VAL A 34 -6.85 -3.95 2.69
N HIS A 35 -7.94 -4.49 2.18
CA HIS A 35 -8.15 -5.94 2.03
C HIS A 35 -8.93 -6.24 0.76
N GLY A 36 -8.64 -7.38 0.16
CA GLY A 36 -9.40 -7.92 -0.95
C GLY A 36 -9.53 -9.43 -0.79
N ASN A 37 -10.72 -9.94 -1.04
CA ASN A 37 -10.97 -11.36 -1.20
C ASN A 37 -11.45 -11.59 -2.63
N PHE A 38 -10.70 -12.41 -3.34
CA PHE A 38 -10.97 -12.81 -4.70
C PHE A 38 -11.67 -14.17 -4.65
N ALA A 39 -12.93 -14.14 -4.19
CA ALA A 39 -13.76 -15.34 -4.15
C ALA A 39 -14.25 -15.64 -5.57
N GLY A 40 -14.10 -16.90 -6.00
CA GLY A 40 -14.27 -17.30 -7.40
C GLY A 40 -15.59 -16.92 -8.09
N ASP A 41 -15.49 -16.94 -9.41
CA ASP A 41 -16.45 -16.71 -10.51
C ASP A 41 -17.36 -15.46 -10.48
N ASP A 42 -17.97 -15.05 -9.37
CA ASP A 42 -19.10 -14.08 -9.46
C ASP A 42 -19.16 -12.91 -8.45
N ASP A 43 -18.30 -12.81 -7.41
CA ASP A 43 -18.34 -11.64 -6.50
C ASP A 43 -16.99 -11.46 -5.77
N ASN A 44 -16.24 -10.40 -6.11
CA ASN A 44 -15.07 -10.00 -5.33
C ASN A 44 -15.49 -9.10 -4.18
N ALA A 45 -14.86 -9.26 -3.01
CA ALA A 45 -15.14 -8.44 -1.84
C ALA A 45 -13.91 -7.63 -1.46
N PHE A 46 -14.08 -6.32 -1.33
CA PHE A 46 -12.99 -5.39 -1.03
C PHE A 46 -13.32 -4.55 0.19
N ILE A 47 -12.28 -4.18 0.93
CA ILE A 47 -12.34 -3.16 1.96
C ILE A 47 -11.42 -2.02 1.53
N PHE A 48 -12.01 -0.84 1.37
CA PHE A 48 -11.30 0.40 1.09
C PHE A 48 -11.25 1.28 2.32
N HIS A 49 -10.11 1.94 2.51
CA HIS A 49 -9.95 3.05 3.42
C HIS A 49 -9.86 4.34 2.59
N VAL A 50 -10.68 5.32 2.93
CA VAL A 50 -10.82 6.55 2.16
C VAL A 50 -10.72 7.76 3.10
N VAL A 51 -9.97 8.76 2.65
CA VAL A 51 -9.92 10.09 3.26
C VAL A 51 -10.54 11.06 2.26
N GLY A 52 -11.69 11.63 2.60
CA GLY A 52 -12.44 12.57 1.78
C GLY A 52 -13.88 12.75 2.27
N ASP A 53 -14.76 13.19 1.38
CA ASP A 53 -16.19 13.36 1.67
C ASP A 53 -16.96 12.03 1.49
N PRO A 54 -17.51 11.44 2.58
CA PRO A 54 -18.22 10.17 2.51
C PRO A 54 -19.54 10.26 1.75
N ASP A 55 -20.24 11.40 1.80
CA ASP A 55 -21.53 11.58 1.13
C ASP A 55 -21.34 11.65 -0.39
N VAL A 56 -20.27 12.32 -0.83
CA VAL A 56 -19.87 12.37 -2.25
C VAL A 56 -19.44 10.99 -2.77
N TYR A 57 -18.71 10.22 -1.96
CA TYR A 57 -18.28 8.87 -2.35
C TYR A 57 -19.46 7.89 -2.46
N GLU A 58 -20.36 7.91 -1.48
CA GLU A 58 -21.53 7.05 -1.45
C GLU A 58 -22.46 7.31 -2.64
N ALA A 59 -22.67 8.57 -3.00
CA ALA A 59 -23.45 8.94 -4.18
C ALA A 59 -22.85 8.37 -5.48
N ALA A 60 -21.52 8.38 -5.60
CA ALA A 60 -20.83 7.83 -6.78
C ALA A 60 -20.94 6.30 -6.83
N LEU A 61 -20.76 5.60 -5.71
CA LEU A 61 -20.94 4.13 -5.66
C LEU A 61 -22.30 3.71 -6.20
N ALA A 62 -23.36 4.40 -5.78
CA ALA A 62 -24.73 4.10 -6.22
C ALA A 62 -24.95 4.30 -7.73
N ASP A 63 -24.19 5.20 -8.37
CA ASP A 63 -24.31 5.53 -9.80
C ASP A 63 -23.44 4.64 -10.71
N THR A 64 -22.35 4.04 -10.18
CA THR A 64 -21.41 3.27 -11.00
C THR A 64 -22.00 2.04 -11.69
N GLY A 65 -23.09 1.47 -11.16
CA GLY A 65 -23.76 0.29 -11.72
C GLY A 65 -22.94 -1.01 -11.71
N ARG A 66 -21.75 -1.02 -11.08
CA ARG A 66 -20.87 -2.19 -10.93
C ARG A 66 -20.88 -2.81 -9.53
N VAL A 67 -21.20 -1.98 -8.55
CA VAL A 67 -21.31 -2.37 -7.14
C VAL A 67 -22.61 -3.14 -6.93
N SER A 68 -22.50 -4.42 -6.53
CA SER A 68 -23.66 -5.24 -6.20
C SER A 68 -24.17 -4.96 -4.79
N ASP A 69 -23.28 -4.60 -3.86
CA ASP A 69 -23.57 -4.34 -2.46
C ASP A 69 -22.43 -3.55 -1.81
N TYR A 70 -22.74 -2.69 -0.84
CA TYR A 70 -21.72 -1.97 -0.08
C TYR A 70 -22.18 -1.60 1.34
N GLU A 71 -21.20 -1.44 2.24
CA GLU A 71 -21.41 -0.89 3.58
C GLU A 71 -20.33 0.17 3.86
N LEU A 72 -20.77 1.38 4.20
CA LEU A 72 -19.89 2.50 4.55
C LEU A 72 -19.93 2.75 6.06
N THR A 73 -18.76 2.75 6.69
CA THR A 73 -18.59 3.10 8.10
C THR A 73 -17.70 4.32 8.25
N ARG A 74 -18.25 5.41 8.80
CA ARG A 74 -17.47 6.62 9.14
C ARG A 74 -16.60 6.36 10.37
N THR A 75 -15.31 6.65 10.27
CA THR A 75 -14.33 6.49 11.36
C THR A 75 -13.74 7.82 11.82
N GLY A 76 -14.03 8.91 11.11
CA GLY A 76 -13.74 10.30 11.47
C GLY A 76 -14.53 11.28 10.60
N ASP A 77 -14.21 12.57 10.68
CA ASP A 77 -14.94 13.62 9.94
C ASP A 77 -14.77 13.51 8.42
N ARG A 78 -13.55 13.17 7.97
CA ARG A 78 -13.20 12.95 6.56
C ARG A 78 -12.67 11.54 6.32
N THR A 79 -12.82 10.62 7.27
CA THR A 79 -12.23 9.28 7.18
C THR A 79 -13.32 8.24 7.29
N PHE A 80 -13.32 7.28 6.37
CA PHE A 80 -14.31 6.21 6.36
C PHE A 80 -13.74 4.93 5.73
N THR A 81 -14.38 3.82 6.06
CA THR A 81 -14.10 2.51 5.49
C THR A 81 -15.30 2.09 4.67
N VAL A 82 -15.06 1.48 3.52
CA VAL A 82 -16.11 0.94 2.65
C VAL A 82 -15.84 -0.53 2.40
N TYR A 83 -16.77 -1.38 2.81
CA TYR A 83 -16.89 -2.73 2.30
C TYR A 83 -17.68 -2.68 1.00
N VAL A 84 -17.17 -3.30 -0.06
CA VAL A 84 -17.84 -3.33 -1.36
C VAL A 84 -17.75 -4.72 -1.96
N ARG A 85 -18.88 -5.20 -2.50
CA ARG A 85 -18.91 -6.34 -3.42
C ARG A 85 -19.06 -5.80 -4.83
N ASP A 86 -18.15 -6.24 -5.70
CA ASP A 86 -17.99 -5.69 -7.03
C ASP A 86 -17.88 -6.79 -8.07
N LEU A 87 -18.49 -6.54 -9.23
CA LEU A 87 -18.35 -7.36 -10.43
C LEU A 87 -17.22 -6.77 -11.28
N PRO A 88 -16.07 -7.47 -11.39
CA PRO A 88 -14.94 -6.94 -12.13
C PRO A 88 -15.30 -6.80 -13.62
N ALA A 89 -14.91 -5.69 -14.25
CA ALA A 89 -14.92 -5.63 -15.71
C ALA A 89 -13.87 -6.58 -16.30
N GLU A 90 -13.93 -6.86 -17.60
CA GLU A 90 -13.01 -7.81 -18.27
C GLU A 90 -11.52 -7.50 -18.00
N VAL A 91 -11.14 -6.21 -18.01
CA VAL A 91 -9.75 -5.79 -17.72
C VAL A 91 -9.40 -6.03 -16.25
N ASP A 92 -10.31 -5.69 -15.34
CA ASP A 92 -10.11 -5.89 -13.90
C ASP A 92 -9.98 -7.39 -13.58
N ALA A 93 -10.88 -8.22 -14.12
CA ALA A 93 -10.86 -9.66 -13.96
C ALA A 93 -9.52 -10.26 -14.43
N ARG A 94 -9.05 -9.86 -15.62
CA ARG A 94 -7.76 -10.32 -16.15
C ARG A 94 -6.57 -9.94 -15.27
N LEU A 95 -6.56 -8.73 -14.70
CA LEU A 95 -5.50 -8.32 -13.77
C LEU A 95 -5.59 -9.11 -12.46
N LEU A 96 -6.79 -9.29 -11.92
CA LEU A 96 -7.00 -10.05 -10.69
C LEU A 96 -6.52 -11.49 -10.86
N ASP A 97 -6.91 -12.15 -11.95
CA ASP A 97 -6.43 -13.50 -12.28
C ASP A 97 -4.90 -13.53 -12.36
N LEU A 98 -4.31 -12.59 -13.09
CA LEU A 98 -2.86 -12.51 -13.30
C LEU A 98 -2.09 -12.41 -11.98
N PHE A 99 -2.58 -11.61 -11.02
CA PHE A 99 -1.91 -11.40 -9.73
C PHE A 99 -2.32 -12.37 -8.62
N THR A 100 -3.35 -13.20 -8.83
CA THR A 100 -3.80 -14.25 -7.89
C THR A 100 -3.46 -15.66 -8.37
N GLU A 101 -2.83 -15.78 -9.53
CA GLU A 101 -2.31 -17.04 -10.06
C GLU A 101 -1.08 -17.57 -9.28
N ARG A 102 -1.04 -18.90 -9.13
CA ARG A 102 0.15 -19.67 -8.70
C ARG A 102 0.70 -19.24 -7.33
N SER A 103 1.97 -18.83 -7.26
CA SER A 103 2.66 -18.48 -6.00
C SER A 103 2.46 -17.03 -5.57
N LEU A 104 1.69 -16.24 -6.34
CA LEU A 104 1.62 -14.80 -6.16
C LEU A 104 0.65 -14.41 -5.05
N VAL A 105 1.12 -13.45 -4.25
CA VAL A 105 0.34 -12.86 -3.16
C VAL A 105 0.46 -11.34 -3.28
N VAL A 106 -0.65 -10.68 -3.58
CA VAL A 106 -0.74 -9.21 -3.51
C VAL A 106 -0.73 -8.80 -2.04
N LEU A 107 0.15 -7.87 -1.69
CA LEU A 107 0.26 -7.32 -0.35
C LEU A 107 -0.46 -5.96 -0.29
N PRO A 108 -1.50 -5.82 0.55
CA PRO A 108 -2.11 -4.53 0.81
C PRO A 108 -1.18 -3.59 1.63
N PRO A 109 -1.43 -2.27 1.61
CA PRO A 109 -2.49 -1.63 0.84
C PRO A 109 -2.17 -1.55 -0.66
N VAL A 110 -3.22 -1.60 -1.48
CA VAL A 110 -3.17 -1.18 -2.89
C VAL A 110 -3.61 0.28 -2.94
N GLU A 111 -2.70 1.15 -3.36
CA GLU A 111 -2.85 2.60 -3.31
C GLU A 111 -3.31 3.12 -4.67
N TYR A 112 -4.44 3.82 -4.72
CA TYR A 112 -4.98 4.42 -5.94
C TYR A 112 -4.69 5.94 -5.90
N ARG A 113 -4.02 6.45 -6.92
CA ARG A 113 -3.50 7.83 -6.94
C ARG A 113 -4.23 8.70 -7.96
N SER A 114 -4.14 10.03 -7.78
CA SER A 114 -4.84 11.02 -8.61
C SER A 114 -4.29 11.13 -10.03
N ASP A 115 -3.07 10.66 -10.27
CA ASP A 115 -2.43 10.58 -11.59
C ASP A 115 -2.77 9.29 -12.37
N TRP A 116 -3.84 8.59 -11.94
CA TRP A 116 -4.32 7.33 -12.52
C TRP A 116 -3.33 6.18 -12.37
N THR A 117 -2.43 6.28 -11.40
CA THR A 117 -1.56 5.17 -11.03
C THR A 117 -2.13 4.35 -9.88
N VAL A 118 -1.82 3.06 -9.88
CA VAL A 118 -2.10 2.12 -8.79
C VAL A 118 -0.79 1.51 -8.34
N ARG A 119 -0.51 1.59 -7.04
CA ARG A 119 0.75 1.16 -6.44
C ARG A 119 0.54 0.08 -5.39
N PHE A 120 1.27 -1.03 -5.51
CA PHE A 120 1.15 -2.16 -4.58
C PHE A 120 2.39 -3.03 -4.61
N SER A 121 2.47 -3.99 -3.68
CA SER A 121 3.54 -4.98 -3.65
C SER A 121 3.00 -6.37 -3.92
N VAL A 122 3.82 -7.20 -4.56
CA VAL A 122 3.50 -8.61 -4.84
C VAL A 122 4.66 -9.47 -4.40
N VAL A 123 4.35 -10.59 -3.74
CA VAL A 123 5.31 -11.61 -3.33
C VAL A 123 5.10 -12.87 -4.13
N GLY A 124 6.18 -13.53 -4.52
CA GLY A 124 6.11 -14.88 -5.09
C GLY A 124 7.45 -15.38 -5.59
N GLU A 125 7.38 -16.43 -6.40
CA GLU A 125 8.54 -16.96 -7.12
C GLU A 125 8.95 -16.03 -8.27
N SER A 126 10.26 -15.98 -8.56
CA SER A 126 10.79 -15.04 -9.56
C SER A 126 10.22 -15.27 -10.96
N ASP A 127 9.93 -16.52 -11.32
CA ASP A 127 9.39 -16.87 -12.64
C ASP A 127 7.92 -16.49 -12.77
N ASP A 128 7.14 -16.57 -11.69
CA ASP A 128 5.75 -16.12 -11.67
C ASP A 128 5.67 -14.59 -11.74
N LEU A 129 6.53 -13.89 -11.00
CA LEU A 129 6.64 -12.42 -11.05
C LEU A 129 6.99 -11.91 -12.46
N ARG A 130 7.92 -12.57 -13.16
CA ARG A 130 8.26 -12.21 -14.55
C ARG A 130 7.09 -12.44 -15.50
N ARG A 131 6.41 -13.59 -15.39
CA ARG A 131 5.24 -13.90 -16.23
C ARG A 131 4.13 -12.88 -16.07
N VAL A 132 3.91 -12.38 -14.86
CA VAL A 132 2.92 -11.33 -14.64
C VAL A 132 3.31 -10.03 -15.31
N LEU A 133 4.55 -9.59 -15.20
CA LEU A 133 5.01 -8.37 -15.88
C LEU A 133 4.85 -8.44 -17.41
N GLU A 134 4.96 -9.64 -17.99
CA GLU A 134 4.76 -9.89 -19.42
C GLU A 134 3.27 -10.04 -19.81
N GLY A 135 2.40 -10.36 -18.86
CA GLY A 135 0.98 -10.63 -19.07
C GLY A 135 0.06 -9.42 -18.88
N ILE A 136 0.61 -8.26 -18.53
CA ILE A 136 -0.17 -7.05 -18.29
C ILE A 136 -0.85 -6.59 -19.60
N PRO A 137 -2.17 -6.31 -19.58
CA PRO A 137 -2.90 -5.90 -20.77
C PRO A 137 -2.39 -4.61 -21.42
N ASP A 138 -2.62 -4.48 -22.72
CA ASP A 138 -2.45 -3.20 -23.43
C ASP A 138 -3.32 -2.10 -22.79
N GLY A 139 -2.83 -0.86 -22.78
CA GLY A 139 -3.49 0.27 -22.11
C GLY A 139 -3.05 0.46 -20.64
N ILE A 140 -2.23 -0.44 -20.11
CA ILE A 140 -1.65 -0.35 -18.77
C ILE A 140 -0.14 -0.37 -18.84
N GLU A 141 0.50 0.73 -18.47
CA GLU A 141 1.95 0.79 -18.37
C GLU A 141 2.41 0.32 -16.99
N THR A 142 3.52 -0.40 -16.93
CA THR A 142 4.04 -0.99 -15.69
C THR A 142 5.44 -0.49 -15.38
N THR A 143 5.63 -0.05 -14.14
CA THR A 143 6.93 0.33 -13.59
C THR A 143 7.27 -0.56 -12.40
N VAL A 144 8.51 -1.07 -12.36
CA VAL A 144 9.06 -1.77 -11.20
C VAL A 144 9.80 -0.77 -10.32
N ASP A 145 9.18 -0.39 -9.20
CA ASP A 145 9.76 0.59 -8.27
C ASP A 145 10.93 -0.01 -7.47
N ARG A 146 10.76 -1.27 -7.02
CA ARG A 146 11.69 -1.93 -6.10
C ARG A 146 11.57 -3.44 -6.20
N VAL A 147 12.70 -4.13 -6.10
CA VAL A 147 12.77 -5.58 -5.90
C VAL A 147 13.49 -5.88 -4.60
N GLY A 148 12.98 -6.81 -3.81
CA GLY A 148 13.53 -7.19 -2.52
C GLY A 148 13.24 -8.65 -2.16
N GLU A 149 13.62 -9.02 -0.94
CA GLU A 149 13.22 -10.28 -0.31
C GLU A 149 12.01 -10.03 0.59
N TYR A 150 11.06 -10.97 0.60
CA TYR A 150 9.98 -10.97 1.55
C TYR A 150 10.46 -11.57 2.88
N ASP A 151 10.47 -10.76 3.94
CA ASP A 151 10.87 -11.17 5.29
C ASP A 151 9.68 -11.40 6.24
N GLY A 152 8.44 -11.23 5.76
CA GLY A 152 7.22 -11.35 6.56
C GLY A 152 6.99 -10.20 7.54
N GLY A 153 7.81 -9.15 7.49
CA GLY A 153 7.62 -7.93 8.27
C GLY A 153 6.53 -7.02 7.69
N ASP A 154 6.07 -6.07 8.51
CA ASP A 154 5.13 -5.04 8.08
C ASP A 154 5.71 -4.22 6.89
N ALA A 155 4.89 -3.92 5.89
CA ALA A 155 5.29 -3.13 4.72
C ALA A 155 5.85 -1.74 5.13
N ALA A 156 5.35 -1.16 6.22
CA ALA A 156 5.88 0.09 6.77
C ALA A 156 7.34 -0.07 7.25
N VAL A 157 7.69 -1.22 7.82
CA VAL A 157 9.07 -1.58 8.19
C VAL A 157 9.90 -1.89 6.94
N GLY A 158 9.27 -2.47 5.91
CA GLY A 158 9.83 -2.69 4.56
C GLY A 158 10.24 -1.42 3.80
N ALA A 159 9.64 -0.27 4.13
CA ALA A 159 9.98 1.02 3.54
C ALA A 159 11.35 1.54 4.01
N LEU A 160 11.78 1.16 5.22
CA LEU A 160 13.03 1.59 5.83
C LEU A 160 14.25 1.00 5.10
N THR A 161 15.27 1.83 4.90
CA THR A 161 16.60 1.34 4.50
C THR A 161 17.19 0.44 5.58
N ALA A 162 18.14 -0.42 5.19
CA ALA A 162 18.85 -1.28 6.13
C ALA A 162 19.44 -0.48 7.31
N ARG A 163 20.00 0.70 7.05
CA ARG A 163 20.59 1.58 8.08
C ARG A 163 19.55 2.19 9.01
N GLN A 164 18.40 2.62 8.49
CA GLN A 164 17.30 3.13 9.31
C GLN A 164 16.74 2.03 10.22
N ARG A 165 16.53 0.82 9.67
CA ARG A 165 16.05 -0.34 10.42
C ARG A 165 17.04 -0.76 11.51
N GLU A 166 18.33 -0.80 11.19
CA GLU A 166 19.40 -1.07 12.15
C GLU A 166 19.42 -0.04 13.28
N THR A 167 19.32 1.24 12.94
CA THR A 167 19.33 2.34 13.93
C THR A 167 18.16 2.23 14.91
N LEU A 168 16.94 2.00 14.42
CA LEU A 168 15.76 1.83 15.29
C LEU A 168 15.85 0.55 16.13
N ARG A 169 16.39 -0.54 15.56
CA ARG A 169 16.57 -1.81 16.28
C ARG A 169 17.55 -1.64 17.44
N VAL A 170 18.72 -1.06 17.20
CA VAL A 170 19.74 -0.79 18.23
C VAL A 170 19.17 0.12 19.32
N ALA A 171 18.51 1.22 18.94
CA ALA A 171 17.89 2.12 19.89
C ALA A 171 16.82 1.44 20.76
N ARG A 172 15.99 0.58 20.17
CA ARG A 172 15.01 -0.22 20.93
C ARG A 172 15.70 -1.21 21.87
N GLU A 173 16.71 -1.93 21.42
CA GLU A 173 17.42 -2.93 22.22
C GLU A 173 18.15 -2.31 23.42
N LEU A 174 18.67 -1.09 23.27
CA LEU A 174 19.29 -0.33 24.35
C LEU A 174 18.26 0.36 25.26
N GLY A 175 16.98 0.38 24.86
CA GLY A 175 15.89 1.01 25.62
C GLY A 175 15.85 2.54 25.54
N TYR A 176 16.29 3.08 24.39
CA TYR A 176 16.14 4.50 24.03
C TYR A 176 14.66 4.96 23.99
N PHE A 177 13.74 4.04 23.67
CA PHE A 177 12.30 4.31 23.60
C PHE A 177 11.54 3.95 24.90
N ASP A 178 12.24 3.46 25.93
CA ASP A 178 11.60 3.07 27.19
C ASP A 178 11.10 4.27 27.99
N VAL A 179 10.17 4.01 28.91
CA VAL A 179 9.69 5.00 29.88
C VAL A 179 9.84 4.42 31.31
N PRO A 180 10.81 4.88 32.12
CA PRO A 180 11.88 5.84 31.79
C PRO A 180 12.93 5.26 30.82
N ARG A 181 13.57 6.12 30.02
CA ARG A 181 14.62 5.71 29.09
C ARG A 181 15.79 5.08 29.83
N SER A 182 16.27 3.93 29.35
CA SER A 182 17.45 3.25 29.89
C SER A 182 18.72 3.53 29.09
N ALA A 183 18.60 4.11 27.89
CA ALA A 183 19.71 4.59 27.06
C ALA A 183 19.43 5.93 26.37
N GLY A 184 20.50 6.67 26.07
CA GLY A 184 20.52 7.93 25.34
C GLY A 184 21.03 7.78 23.89
N VAL A 185 21.15 8.93 23.20
CA VAL A 185 21.71 8.96 21.84
C VAL A 185 23.18 8.55 21.84
N GLU A 186 23.90 8.86 22.91
CA GLU A 186 25.32 8.53 23.10
C GLU A 186 25.55 7.02 23.11
N ASP A 187 24.67 6.27 23.79
CA ASP A 187 24.75 4.81 23.84
C ASP A 187 24.47 4.19 22.46
N VAL A 188 23.46 4.73 21.75
CA VAL A 188 23.16 4.33 20.37
C VAL A 188 24.32 4.65 19.43
N ALA A 189 24.98 5.80 19.63
CA ALA A 189 26.13 6.20 18.83
C ALA A 189 27.34 5.28 19.04
N ALA A 190 27.58 4.88 20.29
CA ALA A 190 28.63 3.92 20.64
C ALA A 190 28.38 2.55 19.99
N GLU A 191 27.16 2.05 20.03
CA GLU A 191 26.81 0.75 19.42
C GLU A 191 26.86 0.79 17.88
N LEU A 192 26.49 1.93 17.27
CA LEU A 192 26.53 2.11 15.80
C LEU A 192 27.90 2.55 15.25
N ASP A 193 28.92 2.65 16.12
CA ASP A 193 30.27 3.15 15.83
C ASP A 193 30.26 4.47 15.04
N CYS A 194 29.57 5.48 15.58
CA CYS A 194 29.47 6.80 14.95
C CYS A 194 29.43 7.94 15.97
N ALA A 195 29.54 9.18 15.49
CA ALA A 195 29.43 10.35 16.37
C ALA A 195 27.99 10.53 16.90
N PRO A 196 27.79 11.04 18.13
CA PRO A 196 26.45 11.28 18.70
C PRO A 196 25.54 12.12 17.80
N GLY A 197 26.07 13.15 17.14
CA GLY A 197 25.32 13.96 16.17
C GLY A 197 24.83 13.16 14.97
N THR A 198 25.64 12.21 14.48
CA THR A 198 25.28 11.30 13.39
C THR A 198 24.20 10.31 13.82
N ALA A 199 24.31 9.73 15.02
CA ALA A 199 23.27 8.87 15.58
C ALA A 199 21.93 9.61 15.75
N ALA A 200 21.96 10.85 16.27
CA ALA A 200 20.76 11.69 16.39
C ALA A 200 20.10 11.98 15.03
N GLU A 201 20.90 12.18 13.98
CA GLU A 201 20.39 12.37 12.62
C GLU A 201 19.77 11.09 12.06
N HIS A 202 20.46 9.95 12.20
CA HIS A 202 19.92 8.65 11.76
C HIS A 202 18.62 8.30 12.47
N LEU A 203 18.53 8.51 13.78
CA LEU A 203 17.30 8.30 14.57
C LEU A 203 16.17 9.16 14.02
N ARG A 204 16.35 10.47 13.88
CA ARG A 204 15.32 11.37 13.33
C ARG A 204 14.89 10.97 11.92
N LYS A 205 15.83 10.62 11.04
CA LYS A 205 15.53 10.17 9.67
C LYS A 205 14.80 8.84 9.65
N ALA A 206 15.11 7.93 10.57
CA ALA A 206 14.44 6.64 10.66
C ALA A 206 13.03 6.78 11.25
N GLU A 207 12.87 7.58 12.31
CA GLU A 207 11.56 7.91 12.91
C GLU A 207 10.65 8.63 11.90
N ALA A 208 11.17 9.62 11.16
CA ALA A 208 10.42 10.30 10.12
C ALA A 208 9.96 9.34 9.01
N ALA A 209 10.83 8.43 8.58
CA ALA A 209 10.48 7.44 7.57
C ALA A 209 9.41 6.44 8.08
N VAL A 210 9.40 6.10 9.37
CA VAL A 210 8.32 5.29 9.97
C VAL A 210 7.01 6.08 9.97
N ILE A 211 7.01 7.34 10.41
CA ILE A 211 5.81 8.18 10.45
C ILE A 211 5.22 8.35 9.04
N GLU A 212 6.06 8.64 8.05
CA GLU A 212 5.66 8.74 6.66
C GLU A 212 5.07 7.42 6.14
N ALA A 213 5.70 6.29 6.46
CA ALA A 213 5.22 4.97 6.06
C ALA A 213 3.89 4.56 6.72
N LEU A 214 3.56 5.14 7.88
CA LEU A 214 2.29 4.92 8.56
C LEU A 214 1.17 5.83 8.05
N GLU A 215 1.47 6.80 7.17
CA GLU A 215 0.52 7.80 6.64
C GLU A 215 -0.31 8.47 7.77
N LEU A 216 0.35 8.80 8.90
CA LEU A 216 -0.24 9.50 10.07
C LEU A 216 -0.42 11.01 9.85
#